data_AF-A0A482F349-F1
#
_entry.id   AF-A0A482F349-F1
#
_cell.length_a   1.000
_cell.length_b   1.000
_cell.length_c   1.000
_cell.angle_alpha   90.00
_cell.angle_beta   90.00
_cell.angle_gamma   90.00
#
_symmetry.space_group_name_H-M   'P 1'
#
loop_
_entity.id
_entity.type
_entity.pdbx_description
1 polymer ?
#
loop_
_entity_poly.entity_id
_entity_poly.type
_entity_poly.pdbx_seq_one_letter_code
_entity_poly.pdbx_strand_id
1 'polypeptide(L)'
;MGILMTVNFVNLNSKKDFIINRLYENLPKKPYCTSDFFGLKIRDKKQAIRHSHIQINHPNFKRYIVIDADYPGAATAWRYDFDDNIPVPNLIVVNPENTHCHFYYELEAPVSFTESSSKRAQEFYNSVSKKLTEVLKGDSKYVGLIAKNPAHEKWIVEVPRLEKYSLHELVEHLELKPHEYRNINSEKPGIEKFVINGRNDHLFNEIRHQAYIDIRSYRSKTFVEWFDHVKSLLINANKNFSVPLPYSEVCATAKSIAKYCWKKDSYCFQEFCERQHIKAKKGGRAKSDKYVEMRRTAARLLRSGKTKTYISELLQVSYRSVLRWLQGIKVQAAIMHLSELKKLCDNAQNQILACFIASLIVIILDEHIYDFNESEELKITIKFKLKVPIQ
;
A
#
# COMPACT_ATOMS: atom_id res chain seq x y z
N MET A 1 39.94 -21.14 31.69
CA MET A 1 38.91 -20.44 30.90
C MET A 1 39.21 -18.95 30.96
N GLY A 2 39.86 -18.40 29.94
CA GLY A 2 40.09 -16.96 29.82
C GLY A 2 39.56 -16.53 28.47
N ILE A 3 38.46 -15.77 28.46
CA ILE A 3 37.91 -15.17 27.23
C ILE A 3 38.81 -13.97 26.91
N LEU A 4 39.65 -14.12 25.89
CA LEU A 4 40.37 -13.01 25.29
C LEU A 4 39.36 -12.18 24.49
N MET A 5 38.87 -11.07 25.05
CA MET A 5 38.18 -10.05 24.27
C MET A 5 39.22 -9.26 23.48
N THR A 6 39.42 -9.61 22.21
CA THR A 6 40.13 -8.78 21.25
C THR A 6 39.27 -7.58 20.87
N VAL A 7 39.54 -6.42 21.48
CA VAL A 7 39.03 -5.13 21.01
C VAL A 7 39.87 -4.71 19.80
N ASN A 8 39.33 -4.94 18.60
CA ASN A 8 39.97 -4.49 17.35
C ASN A 8 39.87 -2.97 17.22
N PHE A 9 40.99 -2.26 17.44
CA PHE A 9 41.12 -0.85 17.11
C PHE A 9 41.16 -0.67 15.59
N VAL A 10 39.99 -0.57 14.97
CA VAL A 10 39.87 -0.13 13.58
C VAL A 10 40.16 1.38 13.52
N ASN A 11 41.19 1.77 12.77
CA ASN A 11 41.68 3.14 12.60
C ASN A 11 40.54 4.11 12.22
N LEU A 12 40.41 5.28 12.89
CA LEU A 12 39.32 6.25 12.65
C LEU A 12 39.19 6.67 11.18
N ASN A 13 40.31 6.81 10.46
CA ASN A 13 40.29 7.13 9.03
C ASN A 13 39.60 6.01 8.23
N SER A 14 39.92 4.75 8.53
CA SER A 14 39.28 3.60 7.87
C SER A 14 37.79 3.44 8.22
N LYS A 15 37.37 3.75 9.46
CA LYS A 15 35.94 3.72 9.85
C LYS A 15 35.14 4.82 9.15
N LYS A 16 35.70 6.03 9.11
CA LYS A 16 35.10 7.19 8.44
C LYS A 16 34.94 6.93 6.95
N ASP A 17 36.00 6.49 6.28
CA ASP A 17 35.96 6.17 4.85
C ASP A 17 34.96 5.05 4.54
N PHE A 18 34.91 4.02 5.39
CA PHE A 18 33.95 2.93 5.24
C PHE A 18 32.50 3.40 5.31
N ILE A 19 32.11 4.16 6.35
CA ILE A 19 30.71 4.66 6.43
C ILE A 19 30.43 5.67 5.33
N ILE A 20 31.35 6.57 4.99
CA ILE A 20 31.13 7.54 3.91
C ILE A 20 30.88 6.83 2.59
N ASN A 21 31.66 5.79 2.27
CA ASN A 21 31.43 4.97 1.08
C ASN A 21 30.06 4.28 1.12
N ARG A 22 29.70 3.68 2.26
CA ARG A 22 28.38 3.07 2.47
C ARG A 22 27.24 4.08 2.30
N LEU A 23 27.40 5.30 2.80
CA LEU A 23 26.44 6.39 2.62
C LEU A 23 26.34 6.77 1.14
N TYR A 24 27.47 6.93 0.45
CA TYR A 24 27.53 7.25 -0.96
C TYR A 24 26.84 6.23 -1.87
N GLU A 25 26.92 4.94 -1.52
CA GLU A 25 26.21 3.86 -2.22
C GLU A 25 24.68 3.98 -2.08
N ASN A 26 24.21 4.44 -0.93
CA ASN A 26 22.80 4.57 -0.60
C ASN A 26 22.17 5.92 -1.02
N LEU A 27 22.97 6.88 -1.47
CA LEU A 27 22.46 8.16 -1.95
C LEU A 27 21.52 7.98 -3.15
N PRO A 28 20.54 8.87 -3.33
CA PRO A 28 19.76 8.94 -4.57
C PRO A 28 20.67 9.04 -5.80
N LYS A 29 20.20 8.60 -6.97
CA LYS A 29 20.96 8.78 -8.22
C LYS A 29 21.20 10.27 -8.53
N LYS A 30 20.17 11.09 -8.27
CA LYS A 30 20.16 12.54 -8.49
C LYS A 30 19.67 13.29 -7.24
N PRO A 31 20.49 13.40 -6.18
CA PRO A 31 20.06 14.06 -4.96
C PRO A 31 19.99 15.59 -5.13
N TYR A 32 19.16 16.23 -4.29
CA TYR A 32 19.28 17.66 -4.06
C TYR A 32 20.60 17.98 -3.33
N CYS A 33 21.24 19.09 -3.66
CA CYS A 33 22.44 19.58 -3.00
C CYS A 33 22.54 21.11 -3.03
N THR A 34 23.26 21.68 -2.08
CA THR A 34 23.56 23.12 -2.01
C THR A 34 24.83 23.38 -1.18
N SER A 35 25.48 24.51 -1.43
CA SER A 35 26.59 25.00 -0.59
C SER A 35 26.33 26.38 0.02
N ASP A 36 25.33 27.11 -0.48
CA ASP A 36 25.15 28.55 -0.32
C ASP A 36 23.70 28.93 0.04
N PHE A 37 22.79 27.95 0.18
CA PHE A 37 21.37 28.12 0.58
C PHE A 37 20.52 29.08 -0.29
N PHE A 38 21.06 29.65 -1.38
CA PHE A 38 20.32 30.43 -2.38
C PHE A 38 19.41 29.58 -3.30
N GLY A 39 19.35 28.27 -3.05
CA GLY A 39 18.49 27.33 -3.76
C GLY A 39 19.05 25.90 -3.76
N LEU A 40 18.17 24.93 -3.96
CA LEU A 40 18.54 23.52 -4.10
C LEU A 40 18.76 23.16 -5.58
N LYS A 41 19.87 22.50 -5.88
CA LYS A 41 20.19 21.99 -7.23
C LYS A 41 20.08 20.48 -7.22
N ILE A 42 19.52 19.90 -8.27
CA ILE A 42 19.52 18.44 -8.50
C ILE A 42 20.75 18.11 -9.34
N ARG A 43 21.63 17.23 -8.86
CA ARG A 43 22.86 16.84 -9.56
C ARG A 43 23.06 15.33 -9.50
N ASP A 44 23.89 14.77 -10.37
CA ASP A 44 24.30 13.37 -10.23
C ASP A 44 25.12 13.16 -8.95
N LYS A 45 25.00 11.98 -8.33
CA LYS A 45 25.63 11.69 -7.03
C LYS A 45 27.14 12.02 -6.95
N LYS A 46 27.89 11.82 -8.04
CA LYS A 46 29.33 12.14 -8.15
C LYS A 46 29.64 13.64 -8.01
N GLN A 47 28.73 14.50 -8.45
CA GLN A 47 28.86 15.94 -8.32
C GLN A 47 28.25 16.44 -7.02
N ALA A 48 27.09 15.90 -6.64
CA ALA A 48 26.37 16.31 -5.45
C ALA A 48 27.19 16.12 -4.16
N ILE A 49 28.00 15.07 -4.09
CA ILE A 49 28.86 14.76 -2.92
C ILE A 49 29.90 15.85 -2.61
N ARG A 50 30.16 16.77 -3.55
CA ARG A 50 31.11 17.89 -3.38
C ARG A 50 30.47 19.12 -2.74
N HIS A 51 29.18 19.06 -2.38
CA HIS A 51 28.46 20.16 -1.73
C HIS A 51 28.38 19.98 -0.22
N SER A 52 28.27 21.09 0.50
CA SER A 52 28.21 21.06 1.97
C SER A 52 26.92 20.41 2.48
N HIS A 53 25.80 20.54 1.75
CA HIS A 53 24.56 19.85 2.06
C HIS A 53 24.06 18.98 0.92
N ILE A 54 23.49 17.84 1.25
CA ILE A 54 23.01 16.84 0.29
C ILE A 54 21.74 16.13 0.79
N GLN A 55 20.89 15.71 -0.14
CA GLN A 55 19.79 14.82 0.14
C GLN A 55 20.31 13.41 0.40
N ILE A 56 20.12 12.94 1.63
CA ILE A 56 20.64 11.65 2.12
C ILE A 56 19.72 10.49 1.71
N ASN A 57 18.42 10.64 1.92
CA ASN A 57 17.44 9.60 1.62
C ASN A 57 16.79 9.80 0.26
N HIS A 58 16.41 8.68 -0.37
CA HIS A 58 15.53 8.72 -1.53
C HIS A 58 14.13 9.24 -1.13
N PRO A 59 13.41 9.99 -2.01
CA PRO A 59 12.05 10.46 -1.71
C PRO A 59 11.10 9.35 -1.24
N ASN A 60 11.23 8.18 -1.87
CA ASN A 60 10.37 7.02 -1.61
C ASN A 60 10.94 6.02 -0.58
N PHE A 61 12.21 6.15 -0.17
CA PHE A 61 12.84 5.18 0.72
C PHE A 61 13.73 5.87 1.73
N LYS A 62 13.44 5.69 3.01
CA LYS A 62 14.21 6.24 4.13
C LYS A 62 15.08 5.14 4.73
N ARG A 63 16.40 5.25 4.53
CA ARG A 63 17.39 4.37 5.17
C ARG A 63 18.01 5.03 6.40
N TYR A 64 18.13 6.34 6.39
CA TYR A 64 18.73 7.09 7.50
C TYR A 64 17.65 7.89 8.23
N ILE A 65 17.61 7.82 9.56
CA ILE A 65 16.95 8.82 10.38
C ILE A 65 17.98 9.91 10.66
N VAL A 66 17.68 11.15 10.27
CA VAL A 66 18.57 12.30 10.44
C VAL A 66 17.90 13.29 11.39
N ILE A 67 18.60 13.62 12.47
CA ILE A 67 18.13 14.59 13.47
C ILE A 67 19.01 15.81 13.38
N ASP A 68 18.41 16.97 13.12
CA ASP A 68 19.11 18.26 13.11
C ASP A 68 19.06 18.87 14.51
N ALA A 69 20.21 19.07 15.13
CA ALA A 69 20.36 19.64 16.46
C ALA A 69 20.97 21.03 16.36
N ASP A 70 20.09 22.03 16.33
CA ASP A 70 20.43 23.45 16.16
C ASP A 70 20.65 24.17 17.50
N TYR A 71 21.58 23.65 18.30
CA TYR A 71 22.03 24.31 19.51
C TYR A 71 23.54 24.17 19.70
N PRO A 72 24.21 25.15 20.34
CA PRO A 72 25.64 25.08 20.60
C PRO A 72 26.01 23.86 21.45
N GLY A 73 27.09 23.18 21.07
CA GLY A 73 27.63 22.04 21.80
C GLY A 73 26.84 20.74 21.65
N ALA A 74 25.96 20.60 20.65
CA ALA A 74 25.06 19.45 20.53
C ALA A 74 25.77 18.08 20.54
N ALA A 75 26.92 17.96 19.87
CA ALA A 75 27.73 16.73 19.90
C ALA A 75 28.33 16.44 21.28
N THR A 76 28.71 17.49 22.03
CA THR A 76 29.23 17.38 23.40
C THR A 76 28.12 17.00 24.37
N ALA A 77 26.95 17.63 24.26
CA ALA A 77 25.77 17.30 25.06
C ALA A 77 25.39 15.83 24.88
N TRP A 78 25.45 15.32 23.65
CA TRP A 78 25.23 13.91 23.40
C TRP A 78 26.24 12.98 24.08
N ARG A 79 27.50 13.39 24.20
CA ARG A 79 28.54 12.55 24.77
C ARG A 79 28.52 12.50 26.30
N TYR A 80 28.12 13.58 26.95
CA TYR A 80 28.33 13.75 28.39
C TYR A 80 27.06 14.07 29.19
N ASP A 81 26.04 14.64 28.56
CA ASP A 81 24.86 15.18 29.25
C ASP A 81 23.58 14.35 29.02
N PHE A 82 23.60 13.46 28.03
CA PHE A 82 22.48 12.62 27.64
C PHE A 82 22.55 11.25 28.34
N ASP A 83 21.39 10.74 28.77
CA ASP A 83 21.26 9.45 29.47
C ASP A 83 21.87 8.30 28.66
N ASP A 84 22.44 7.30 29.37
CA ASP A 84 23.07 6.12 28.77
C ASP A 84 22.14 5.31 27.84
N ASN A 85 20.83 5.49 27.99
CA ASN A 85 19.82 4.78 27.20
C ASN A 85 19.64 5.38 25.79
N ILE A 86 20.23 6.55 25.50
CA ILE A 86 20.10 7.20 24.20
C ILE A 86 20.92 6.43 23.17
N PRO A 87 20.30 5.94 22.08
CA PRO A 87 21.00 5.11 21.11
C PRO A 87 22.17 5.86 20.49
N VAL A 88 23.31 5.18 20.40
CA VAL A 88 24.54 5.72 19.82
C VAL A 88 24.35 5.97 18.31
N PRO A 89 24.54 7.19 17.79
CA PRO A 89 24.38 7.50 16.38
C PRO A 89 25.49 6.85 15.54
N ASN A 90 25.17 6.54 14.30
CA ASN A 90 26.16 6.04 13.33
C ASN A 90 27.12 7.14 12.89
N LEU A 91 26.61 8.36 12.68
CA LEU A 91 27.42 9.54 12.38
C LEU A 91 26.97 10.74 13.20
N ILE A 92 27.94 11.56 13.57
CA ILE A 92 27.72 12.92 14.09
C ILE A 92 28.46 13.86 13.15
N VAL A 93 27.72 14.77 12.51
CA VAL A 93 28.28 15.74 11.56
C VAL A 93 28.14 17.13 12.13
N VAL A 94 29.24 17.68 12.62
CA VAL A 94 29.29 18.93 13.39
C VAL A 94 29.74 20.08 12.49
N ASN A 95 29.05 21.21 12.61
CA ASN A 95 29.52 22.47 12.07
C ASN A 95 30.57 23.07 13.01
N PRO A 96 31.84 23.21 12.59
CA PRO A 96 32.89 23.75 13.47
C PRO A 96 32.66 25.22 13.85
N GLU A 97 31.87 25.98 13.09
CA GLU A 97 31.66 27.42 13.33
C GLU A 97 30.66 27.69 14.47
N ASN A 98 29.53 26.96 14.49
CA ASN A 98 28.44 27.19 15.45
C ASN A 98 28.17 25.99 16.36
N THR A 99 28.87 24.87 16.17
CA THR A 99 28.77 23.62 16.95
C THR A 99 27.41 22.90 16.89
N HIS A 100 26.52 23.31 15.98
CA HIS A 100 25.30 22.56 15.66
C HIS A 100 25.69 21.27 14.92
N CYS A 101 24.89 20.21 15.06
CA CYS A 101 25.22 18.94 14.42
C CYS A 101 24.02 18.20 13.86
N HIS A 102 24.27 17.31 12.90
CA HIS A 102 23.29 16.31 12.48
C HIS A 102 23.70 14.95 13.04
N PHE A 103 22.77 14.28 13.69
CA PHE A 103 22.88 12.88 14.09
C PHE A 103 22.27 11.98 13.02
N TYR A 104 22.97 10.91 12.66
CA TYR A 104 22.53 9.93 11.68
C TYR A 104 22.38 8.56 12.31
N TYR A 105 21.22 7.94 12.11
CA TYR A 105 20.95 6.55 12.45
C TYR A 105 20.65 5.77 11.17
N GLU A 106 21.48 4.79 10.85
CA GLU A 106 21.34 3.97 9.65
C GLU A 106 20.50 2.72 9.96
N LEU A 107 19.43 2.53 9.21
CA LEU A 107 18.59 1.35 9.29
C LEU A 107 19.13 0.21 8.43
N GLU A 108 19.09 -1.00 8.97
CA GLU A 108 19.41 -2.23 8.26
C GLU A 108 18.46 -2.43 7.07
N ALA A 109 17.15 -2.33 7.33
CA ALA A 109 16.09 -2.37 6.34
C ALA A 109 15.53 -0.95 6.10
N PRO A 110 15.55 -0.44 4.86
CA PRO A 110 15.00 0.88 4.55
C PRO A 110 13.47 0.84 4.59
N VAL A 111 12.85 1.93 5.02
CA VAL A 111 11.40 2.07 5.10
C VAL A 111 10.87 2.73 3.83
N SER A 112 9.87 2.10 3.21
CA SER A 112 9.26 2.60 1.98
C SER A 112 8.12 3.58 2.27
N PHE A 113 8.21 4.76 1.64
CA PHE A 113 7.28 5.89 1.74
C PHE A 113 6.43 6.09 0.47
N THR A 114 6.30 5.05 -0.37
CA THR A 114 5.35 5.09 -1.49
C THR A 114 3.91 4.97 -1.00
N GLU A 115 2.94 5.42 -1.80
CA GLU A 115 1.50 5.33 -1.49
C GLU A 115 1.00 3.88 -1.30
N SER A 116 1.66 2.91 -1.93
CA SER A 116 1.34 1.48 -1.84
C SER A 116 1.99 0.76 -0.65
N SER A 117 2.83 1.45 0.11
CA SER A 117 3.61 0.83 1.20
C SER A 117 2.81 0.71 2.49
N SER A 118 3.33 -0.10 3.42
CA SER A 118 2.72 -0.31 4.73
C SER A 118 2.70 0.99 5.54
N LYS A 119 1.50 1.57 5.73
CA LYS A 119 1.30 2.74 6.60
C LYS A 119 1.82 2.49 8.01
N ARG A 120 1.64 1.28 8.54
CA ARG A 120 2.15 0.89 9.85
C ARG A 120 3.67 0.97 9.93
N ALA A 121 4.39 0.62 8.86
CA ALA A 121 5.85 0.74 8.83
C ALA A 121 6.30 2.21 8.75
N GLN A 122 5.58 3.05 8.00
CA GLN A 122 5.83 4.49 7.92
C GLN A 122 5.56 5.18 9.26
N GLU A 123 4.44 4.88 9.90
CA GLU A 123 4.09 5.36 11.24
C GLU A 123 5.13 4.91 12.27
N PHE A 124 5.57 3.66 12.20
CA PHE A 124 6.61 3.15 13.09
C PHE A 124 7.92 3.93 12.93
N TYR A 125 8.39 4.11 11.69
CA TYR A 125 9.55 4.96 11.42
C TYR A 125 9.38 6.38 11.97
N ASN A 126 8.21 6.99 11.73
CA ASN A 126 7.93 8.36 12.15
C ASN A 126 7.91 8.50 13.68
N SER A 127 7.33 7.54 14.41
CA SER A 127 7.33 7.53 15.89
C SER A 127 8.75 7.44 16.45
N VAL A 128 9.58 6.55 15.91
CA VAL A 128 10.99 6.43 16.32
C VAL A 128 11.76 7.70 16.00
N SER A 129 11.61 8.24 14.79
CA SER A 129 12.25 9.49 14.38
C SER A 129 11.85 10.65 15.28
N LYS A 130 10.56 10.77 15.62
CA LYS A 130 10.04 11.82 16.51
C LYS A 130 10.63 11.71 17.90
N LYS A 131 10.66 10.50 18.48
CA LYS A 131 11.23 10.28 19.80
C LYS A 131 12.72 10.60 19.84
N LEU A 132 13.47 10.22 18.79
CA LEU A 132 14.87 10.62 18.63
C LEU A 132 15.02 12.15 18.58
N THR A 133 14.18 12.84 17.82
CA THR A 133 14.17 14.31 17.79
C THR A 133 13.93 14.90 19.18
N GLU A 134 12.95 14.40 19.92
CA GLU A 134 12.62 14.89 21.27
C GLU A 134 13.79 14.69 22.24
N VAL A 135 14.34 13.47 22.27
CA VAL A 135 15.40 13.07 23.19
C VAL A 135 16.71 13.81 22.91
N LEU A 136 17.07 13.98 21.63
CA LEU A 136 18.29 14.71 21.23
C LEU A 136 18.10 16.23 21.18
N LYS A 137 16.92 16.74 21.57
CA LYS A 137 16.54 18.16 21.48
C LYS A 137 16.72 18.73 20.07
N GLY A 138 16.42 17.92 19.05
CA GLY A 138 16.49 18.32 17.65
C GLY A 138 15.35 19.23 17.22
N ASP A 139 15.50 19.87 16.06
CA ASP A 139 14.46 20.71 15.46
C ASP A 139 13.27 19.86 14.99
N SER A 140 12.12 20.04 15.63
CA SER A 140 10.85 19.40 15.25
C SER A 140 10.33 19.82 13.86
N LYS A 141 10.80 20.94 13.31
CA LYS A 141 10.40 21.46 11.99
C LYS A 141 11.28 20.93 10.87
N TYR A 142 12.37 20.23 11.19
CA TYR A 142 13.28 19.67 10.20
C TYR A 142 12.62 18.48 9.47
N VAL A 143 12.38 18.64 8.17
CA VAL A 143 11.68 17.64 7.33
C VAL A 143 12.65 16.61 6.72
N GLY A 144 13.96 16.77 6.87
CA GLY A 144 14.94 15.81 6.35
C GLY A 144 15.13 15.83 4.83
N LEU A 145 14.90 16.96 4.16
CA LEU A 145 15.09 17.08 2.70
C LEU A 145 16.57 17.09 2.29
N ILE A 146 17.38 17.90 2.98
CA ILE A 146 18.84 17.95 2.84
C ILE A 146 19.48 17.92 4.22
N ALA A 147 20.70 17.40 4.32
CA ALA A 147 21.45 17.30 5.56
C ALA A 147 22.93 17.69 5.35
N LYS A 148 23.67 17.97 6.44
CA LYS A 148 25.11 18.23 6.40
C LYS A 148 25.84 17.01 5.81
N ASN A 149 26.47 17.15 4.65
CA ASN A 149 27.07 16.05 3.91
C ASN A 149 28.34 15.49 4.60
N PRO A 150 28.34 14.27 5.16
CA PRO A 150 29.50 13.73 5.88
C PRO A 150 30.79 13.59 5.04
N ALA A 151 30.68 13.60 3.70
CA ALA A 151 31.84 13.53 2.81
C ALA A 151 32.51 14.89 2.57
N HIS A 152 31.90 16.00 3.02
CA HIS A 152 32.40 17.34 2.76
C HIS A 152 33.37 17.80 3.85
N GLU A 153 34.51 18.37 3.46
CA GLU A 153 35.59 18.81 4.36
C GLU A 153 35.18 19.90 5.35
N LYS A 154 34.15 20.70 5.01
CA LYS A 154 33.58 21.74 5.89
C LYS A 154 33.15 21.20 7.27
N TRP A 155 32.77 19.93 7.38
CA TRP A 155 32.20 19.39 8.61
C TRP A 155 33.18 18.49 9.35
N ILE A 156 33.13 18.57 10.69
CA ILE A 156 33.78 17.58 11.54
C ILE A 156 32.86 16.37 11.60
N VAL A 157 33.39 15.19 11.31
CA VAL A 157 32.62 13.95 11.25
C VAL A 157 33.17 12.96 12.23
N GLU A 158 32.30 12.49 13.11
CA GLU A 158 32.58 11.41 14.04
C GLU A 158 31.77 10.17 13.67
N VAL A 159 32.35 9.00 13.96
CA VAL A 159 31.74 7.70 13.66
C VAL A 159 31.70 6.83 14.93
N PRO A 160 30.72 7.07 15.83
CA PRO A 160 30.63 6.32 17.07
C PRO A 160 30.24 4.84 16.86
N ARG A 161 29.40 4.54 15.86
CA ARG A 161 28.86 3.20 15.61
C ARG A 161 28.87 2.79 14.13
N LEU A 162 29.35 1.57 13.84
CA LEU A 162 29.41 1.02 12.48
C LEU A 162 28.17 0.20 12.11
N GLU A 163 27.58 -0.46 13.10
CA GLU A 163 26.48 -1.40 12.97
C GLU A 163 25.18 -0.67 12.66
N LYS A 164 24.40 -1.24 11.75
CA LYS A 164 23.07 -0.71 11.39
C LYS A 164 22.07 -1.05 12.49
N TYR A 165 21.04 -0.23 12.62
CA TYR A 165 19.95 -0.46 13.53
C TYR A 165 18.80 -1.21 12.86
N SER A 166 18.16 -2.10 13.60
CA SER A 166 16.76 -2.40 13.34
C SER A 166 15.88 -1.33 13.98
N LEU A 167 14.68 -1.08 13.43
CA LEU A 167 13.73 -0.15 14.08
C LEU A 167 13.32 -0.62 15.49
N HIS A 168 13.31 -1.93 15.72
CA HIS A 168 12.98 -2.51 17.03
C HIS A 168 14.09 -2.26 18.05
N GLU A 169 15.35 -2.35 17.63
CA GLU A 169 16.49 -2.01 18.49
C GLU A 169 16.42 -0.55 18.95
N LEU A 170 16.08 0.39 18.05
CA LEU A 170 15.90 1.79 18.43
C LEU A 170 14.74 1.99 19.41
N VAL A 171 13.66 1.21 19.31
CA VAL A 171 12.55 1.24 20.27
C VAL A 171 12.98 0.81 21.66
N GLU A 172 13.79 -0.25 21.74
CA GLU A 172 14.28 -0.78 23.01
C GLU A 172 15.14 0.25 23.75
N HIS A 173 16.04 0.94 23.04
CA HIS A 173 16.85 2.03 23.62
C HIS A 173 15.99 3.23 24.05
N LEU A 174 15.00 3.61 23.25
CA LEU A 174 14.14 4.77 23.52
C LEU A 174 12.99 4.49 24.49
N GLU A 175 12.90 3.27 25.01
CA GLU A 175 11.84 2.77 25.90
C GLU A 175 10.42 3.07 25.40
N LEU A 176 10.25 3.07 24.07
CA LEU A 176 8.96 3.39 23.45
C LEU A 176 7.94 2.30 23.77
N LYS A 177 6.79 2.68 24.33
CA LYS A 177 5.70 1.76 24.62
C LYS A 177 4.96 1.37 23.35
N PRO A 178 4.39 0.15 23.26
CA PRO A 178 3.69 -0.32 22.06
C PRO A 178 2.65 0.64 21.48
N HIS A 179 1.93 1.41 22.31
CA HIS A 179 0.93 2.37 21.84
C HIS A 179 1.54 3.64 21.21
N GLU A 180 2.81 3.95 21.46
CA GLU A 180 3.51 5.13 20.92
C GLU A 180 3.97 4.92 19.46
N TYR A 181 4.12 3.66 19.03
CA TYR A 181 4.57 3.29 17.69
C TYR A 181 3.66 2.28 16.97
N ARG A 182 2.66 1.72 17.65
CA ARG A 182 1.56 0.97 17.05
C ARG A 182 0.32 1.80 17.25
N ASN A 183 -0.27 2.28 16.16
CA ASN A 183 -1.63 2.80 16.15
C ASN A 183 -2.59 1.69 16.58
N ILE A 184 -2.72 1.47 17.88
CA ILE A 184 -3.86 0.82 18.49
C ILE A 184 -4.84 1.96 18.66
N ASN A 185 -6.00 1.87 18.02
CA ASN A 185 -7.05 2.89 18.03
C ASN A 185 -7.24 3.49 19.43
N SER A 186 -6.71 4.69 19.70
CA SER A 186 -7.02 5.41 20.92
C SER A 186 -6.63 6.88 20.80
N GLU A 187 -7.69 7.69 20.82
CA GLU A 187 -7.76 9.10 21.25
C GLU A 187 -6.99 10.10 20.40
N LYS A 188 -7.73 11.00 19.74
CA LYS A 188 -7.22 12.23 19.11
C LYS A 188 -6.55 13.09 20.18
N PRO A 189 -5.21 13.12 20.29
CA PRO A 189 -4.52 14.11 21.08
C PRO A 189 -4.50 15.42 20.27
N GLY A 190 -4.46 16.57 20.95
CA GLY A 190 -4.54 17.90 20.34
C GLY A 190 -3.76 18.02 19.02
N ILE A 191 -4.42 18.64 18.03
CA ILE A 191 -4.06 18.77 16.60
C ILE A 191 -2.59 19.21 16.35
N GLU A 192 -1.92 19.78 17.35
CA GLU A 192 -0.52 20.20 17.28
C GLU A 192 0.51 19.07 17.35
N LYS A 193 0.20 17.92 17.95
CA LYS A 193 1.20 16.86 18.19
C LYS A 193 1.50 15.95 17.00
N PHE A 194 0.80 16.10 15.86
CA PHE A 194 0.87 15.21 14.69
C PHE A 194 1.41 15.85 13.41
N VAL A 195 1.96 17.05 13.50
CA VAL A 195 2.36 17.83 12.32
C VAL A 195 3.75 17.39 11.83
N ILE A 196 3.90 16.15 11.35
CA ILE A 196 5.17 15.58 10.87
C ILE A 196 5.68 16.28 9.59
N ASN A 197 4.78 16.88 8.79
CA ASN A 197 5.11 17.54 7.52
C ASN A 197 4.69 19.04 7.45
N GLY A 198 4.40 19.68 8.58
CA GLY A 198 3.92 21.06 8.62
C GLY A 198 2.39 21.22 8.59
N ARG A 199 1.89 22.36 9.10
CA ARG A 199 0.44 22.63 9.31
C ARG A 199 -0.38 22.54 8.02
N ASN A 200 0.22 22.92 6.88
CA ASN A 200 -0.40 22.79 5.56
C ASN A 200 -0.66 21.33 5.18
N ASP A 201 0.27 20.41 5.47
CA ASP A 201 0.09 18.98 5.19
C ASP A 201 -1.00 18.38 6.08
N HIS A 202 -1.06 18.78 7.35
CA HIS A 202 -2.15 18.38 8.24
C HIS A 202 -3.50 18.83 7.68
N LEU A 203 -3.63 20.12 7.35
CA LEU A 203 -4.87 20.70 6.85
C LEU A 203 -5.30 20.05 5.51
N PHE A 204 -4.33 19.73 4.63
CA PHE A 204 -4.58 18.97 3.41
C PHE A 204 -5.11 17.56 3.69
N ASN A 205 -4.46 16.80 4.58
CA ASN A 205 -4.85 15.43 4.91
C ASN A 205 -6.18 15.35 5.65
N GLU A 206 -6.50 16.33 6.48
CA GLU A 206 -7.76 16.42 7.21
C GLU A 206 -8.94 16.60 6.25
N ILE A 207 -8.84 17.53 5.30
CA ILE A 207 -9.98 17.89 4.43
C ILE A 207 -10.09 17.02 3.17
N ARG A 208 -8.98 16.54 2.60
CA ARG A 208 -9.02 15.88 1.26
C ARG A 208 -9.96 14.68 1.21
N HIS A 209 -10.05 13.91 2.31
CA HIS A 209 -10.92 12.73 2.35
C HIS A 209 -12.41 13.10 2.32
N GLN A 210 -12.80 14.16 3.01
CA GLN A 210 -14.16 14.70 2.93
C GLN A 210 -14.42 15.26 1.52
N ALA A 211 -13.47 15.99 0.94
CA ALA A 211 -13.60 16.54 -0.41
C ALA A 211 -13.79 15.43 -1.48
N TYR A 212 -13.13 14.27 -1.34
CA TYR A 212 -13.33 13.13 -2.25
C TYR A 212 -14.77 12.57 -2.21
N ILE A 213 -15.47 12.75 -1.10
CA ILE A 213 -16.87 12.34 -0.94
C ILE A 213 -17.78 13.43 -1.48
N ASP A 214 -17.55 14.68 -1.08
CA ASP A 214 -18.42 15.82 -1.35
C ASP A 214 -18.53 16.14 -2.83
N ILE A 215 -17.43 15.98 -3.61
CA ILE A 215 -17.41 16.26 -5.05
C ILE A 215 -18.57 15.59 -5.81
N ARG A 216 -19.07 14.45 -5.30
CA ARG A 216 -20.21 13.72 -5.87
C ARG A 216 -21.50 14.55 -5.89
N SER A 217 -21.70 15.43 -4.91
CA SER A 217 -22.84 16.33 -4.81
C SER A 217 -22.69 17.60 -5.67
N TYR A 218 -21.50 17.85 -6.22
CA TYR A 218 -21.17 19.05 -7.01
C TYR A 218 -21.03 18.77 -8.52
N ARG A 219 -21.38 17.56 -8.98
CA ARG A 219 -21.28 17.18 -10.41
C ARG A 219 -22.19 18.00 -11.34
N SER A 220 -23.29 18.52 -10.81
CA SER A 220 -24.23 19.40 -11.52
C SER A 220 -23.98 20.89 -11.27
N LYS A 221 -22.90 21.23 -10.56
CA LYS A 221 -22.56 22.58 -10.13
C LYS A 221 -21.35 23.13 -10.90
N THR A 222 -21.04 24.40 -10.70
CA THR A 222 -19.86 25.03 -11.30
C THR A 222 -18.59 24.79 -10.48
N PHE A 223 -17.42 24.92 -11.12
CA PHE A 223 -16.13 24.84 -10.41
C PHE A 223 -16.00 25.93 -9.33
N VAL A 224 -16.61 27.10 -9.53
CA VAL A 224 -16.59 28.20 -8.56
C VAL A 224 -17.31 27.80 -7.28
N GLU A 225 -18.54 27.27 -7.41
CA GLU A 225 -19.30 26.75 -6.27
C GLU A 225 -18.55 25.62 -5.54
N TRP A 226 -17.91 24.73 -6.29
CA TRP A 226 -17.08 23.66 -5.71
C TRP A 226 -15.86 24.19 -4.97
N PHE A 227 -15.14 25.14 -5.57
CA PHE A 227 -13.97 25.75 -4.95
C PHE A 227 -14.34 26.50 -3.67
N ASP A 228 -15.45 27.23 -3.67
CA ASP A 228 -15.94 27.93 -2.47
C ASP A 228 -16.33 26.96 -1.35
N HIS A 229 -16.93 25.82 -1.68
CA HIS A 229 -17.19 24.74 -0.71
C HIS A 229 -15.89 24.23 -0.08
N VAL A 230 -14.92 23.79 -0.89
CA VAL A 230 -13.62 23.28 -0.39
C VAL A 230 -12.88 24.33 0.44
N LYS A 231 -12.91 25.59 -0.01
CA LYS A 231 -12.32 26.73 0.70
C LYS A 231 -12.98 26.91 2.07
N SER A 232 -14.31 26.83 2.15
CA SER A 232 -15.05 26.95 3.42
C SER A 232 -14.68 25.83 4.42
N LEU A 233 -14.51 24.60 3.95
CA LEU A 233 -14.07 23.47 4.78
C LEU A 233 -12.69 23.74 5.40
N LEU A 234 -11.75 24.20 4.59
CA LEU A 234 -10.39 24.50 5.03
C LEU A 234 -10.33 25.72 5.97
N ILE A 235 -11.11 26.77 5.71
CA ILE A 235 -11.22 27.91 6.62
C ILE A 235 -11.72 27.47 8.00
N ASN A 236 -12.71 26.57 8.04
CA ASN A 236 -13.24 26.06 9.29
C ASN A 236 -12.24 25.14 10.01
N ALA A 237 -11.56 24.23 9.30
CA ALA A 237 -10.52 23.39 9.91
C ALA A 237 -9.32 24.21 10.41
N ASN A 238 -8.95 25.29 9.71
CA ASN A 238 -7.84 26.17 10.11
C ASN A 238 -8.08 26.87 11.46
N LYS A 239 -9.34 27.03 11.90
CA LYS A 239 -9.68 27.58 13.23
C LYS A 239 -9.28 26.67 14.38
N ASN A 240 -9.03 25.39 14.11
CA ASN A 240 -8.68 24.41 15.14
C ASN A 240 -7.18 24.41 15.50
N PHE A 241 -6.33 25.15 14.78
CA PHE A 241 -4.93 25.35 15.14
C PHE A 241 -4.81 26.47 16.18
N SER A 242 -3.90 26.35 17.17
CA SER A 242 -3.58 27.46 18.08
C SER A 242 -3.09 28.70 17.35
N VAL A 243 -2.31 28.50 16.30
CA VAL A 243 -1.85 29.54 15.39
C VAL A 243 -2.35 29.21 13.97
N PRO A 244 -3.47 29.81 13.54
CA PRO A 244 -4.03 29.59 12.22
C PRO A 244 -3.05 29.94 11.10
N LEU A 245 -3.16 29.23 9.98
CA LEU A 245 -2.41 29.53 8.76
C LEU A 245 -2.91 30.83 8.11
N PRO A 246 -2.04 31.59 7.42
CA PRO A 246 -2.45 32.73 6.62
C PRO A 246 -3.52 32.36 5.59
N TYR A 247 -4.46 33.27 5.34
CA TYR A 247 -5.56 33.05 4.39
C TYR A 247 -5.07 32.66 2.98
N SER A 248 -3.92 33.19 2.55
CA SER A 248 -3.28 32.85 1.28
C SER A 248 -2.87 31.37 1.19
N GLU A 249 -2.33 30.80 2.27
CA GLU A 249 -1.94 29.39 2.34
C GLU A 249 -3.16 28.46 2.35
N VAL A 250 -4.20 28.86 3.09
CA VAL A 250 -5.49 28.15 3.10
C VAL A 250 -6.09 28.13 1.69
N CYS A 251 -6.10 29.27 0.98
CA CYS A 251 -6.57 29.36 -0.40
C CYS A 251 -5.74 28.53 -1.38
N ALA A 252 -4.41 28.50 -1.22
CA ALA A 252 -3.52 27.69 -2.05
C ALA A 252 -3.83 26.19 -1.87
N THR A 253 -3.99 25.75 -0.62
CA THR A 253 -4.37 24.36 -0.29
C THR A 253 -5.75 24.01 -0.83
N ALA A 254 -6.73 24.91 -0.69
CA ALA A 254 -8.07 24.75 -1.25
C ALA A 254 -8.03 24.58 -2.76
N LYS A 255 -7.23 25.39 -3.45
CA LYS A 255 -7.09 25.34 -4.91
C LYS A 255 -6.47 24.03 -5.37
N SER A 256 -5.50 23.50 -4.61
CA SER A 256 -4.89 22.20 -4.87
C SER A 256 -5.92 21.06 -4.78
N ILE A 257 -6.64 20.97 -3.66
CA ILE A 257 -7.67 19.94 -3.43
C ILE A 257 -8.79 20.06 -4.47
N ALA A 258 -9.32 21.27 -4.66
CA ALA A 258 -10.45 21.50 -5.55
C ALA A 258 -10.12 21.11 -7.00
N LYS A 259 -8.96 21.54 -7.52
CA LYS A 259 -8.51 21.20 -8.87
C LYS A 259 -8.30 19.70 -9.04
N TYR A 260 -7.70 19.03 -8.05
CA TYR A 260 -7.47 17.60 -8.11
C TYR A 260 -8.80 16.83 -8.18
N CYS A 261 -9.73 17.11 -7.25
CA CYS A 261 -11.02 16.44 -7.21
C CYS A 261 -11.82 16.68 -8.50
N TRP A 262 -11.85 17.94 -8.97
CA TRP A 262 -12.58 18.30 -10.19
C TRP A 262 -12.05 17.57 -11.43
N LYS A 263 -10.72 17.52 -11.59
CA LYS A 263 -10.08 16.87 -12.75
C LYS A 263 -10.20 15.35 -12.69
N LYS A 264 -10.20 14.75 -11.49
CA LYS A 264 -10.11 13.30 -11.30
C LYS A 264 -11.45 12.61 -11.00
N ASP A 265 -12.52 13.33 -10.67
CA ASP A 265 -13.80 12.74 -10.25
C ASP A 265 -14.33 11.68 -11.24
N SER A 266 -14.42 11.99 -12.53
CA SER A 266 -14.96 11.06 -13.53
C SER A 266 -14.15 9.75 -13.59
N TYR A 267 -12.82 9.85 -13.66
CA TYR A 267 -11.93 8.69 -13.66
C TYR A 267 -12.04 7.87 -12.38
N CYS A 268 -11.94 8.52 -11.21
CA CYS A 268 -12.02 7.84 -9.92
C CYS A 268 -13.40 7.23 -9.66
N PHE A 269 -14.46 7.81 -10.21
CA PHE A 269 -15.81 7.27 -10.16
C PHE A 269 -15.92 5.97 -10.97
N GLN A 270 -15.36 5.94 -12.17
CA GLN A 270 -15.29 4.72 -12.98
C GLN A 270 -14.54 3.61 -12.23
N GLU A 271 -13.34 3.89 -11.72
CA GLU A 271 -12.57 2.91 -10.92
C GLU A 271 -13.32 2.47 -9.66
N PHE A 272 -14.12 3.35 -9.05
CA PHE A 272 -14.96 2.99 -7.91
C PHE A 272 -16.04 1.98 -8.33
N CYS A 273 -16.76 2.24 -9.40
CA CYS A 273 -17.77 1.33 -9.95
C CYS A 273 -17.17 -0.04 -10.30
N GLU A 274 -16.03 -0.06 -10.99
CA GLU A 274 -15.32 -1.29 -11.34
C GLU A 274 -14.92 -2.10 -10.09
N ARG A 275 -14.36 -1.44 -9.07
CA ARG A 275 -14.03 -2.08 -7.79
C ARG A 275 -15.27 -2.64 -7.08
N GLN A 276 -16.40 -1.93 -7.11
CA GLN A 276 -17.65 -2.43 -6.55
C GLN A 276 -18.16 -3.66 -7.31
N HIS A 277 -18.08 -3.68 -8.64
CA HIS A 277 -18.44 -4.85 -9.45
C HIS A 277 -17.56 -6.07 -9.13
N ILE A 278 -16.24 -5.87 -9.02
CA ILE A 278 -15.30 -6.94 -8.67
C ILE A 278 -15.60 -7.49 -7.27
N LYS A 279 -15.81 -6.59 -6.29
CA LYS A 279 -16.15 -6.97 -4.91
C LYS A 279 -17.49 -7.70 -4.84
N ALA A 280 -18.51 -7.22 -5.53
CA ALA A 280 -19.82 -7.86 -5.61
C ALA A 280 -19.72 -9.27 -6.23
N LYS A 281 -18.93 -9.45 -7.30
CA LYS A 281 -18.68 -10.76 -7.91
C LYS A 281 -17.98 -11.71 -6.95
N LYS A 282 -16.97 -11.24 -6.21
CA LYS A 282 -16.25 -12.05 -5.20
C LYS A 282 -17.16 -12.43 -4.03
N GLY A 283 -17.94 -11.48 -3.50
CA GLY A 283 -18.91 -11.72 -2.44
C GLY A 283 -20.03 -12.67 -2.87
N GLY A 284 -20.53 -12.53 -4.10
CA GLY A 284 -21.52 -13.42 -4.70
C GLY A 284 -21.01 -14.85 -4.84
N ARG A 285 -19.75 -15.03 -5.29
CA ARG A 285 -19.09 -16.35 -5.35
C ARG A 285 -18.96 -16.97 -3.97
N ALA A 286 -18.38 -16.26 -3.00
CA ALA A 286 -18.22 -16.76 -1.64
C ALA A 286 -19.56 -17.14 -0.98
N LYS A 287 -20.63 -16.38 -1.26
CA LYS A 287 -21.99 -16.73 -0.82
C LYS A 287 -22.53 -17.97 -1.52
N SER A 288 -22.27 -18.13 -2.82
CA SER A 288 -22.66 -19.30 -3.60
C SER A 288 -21.91 -20.57 -3.17
N ASP A 289 -20.63 -20.46 -2.84
CA ASP A 289 -19.77 -21.60 -2.50
C ASP A 289 -20.27 -22.34 -1.25
N LYS A 290 -20.89 -21.62 -0.31
CA LYS A 290 -21.56 -22.20 0.87
C LYS A 290 -22.63 -23.24 0.52
N TYR A 291 -23.25 -23.13 -0.66
CA TYR A 291 -24.31 -24.03 -1.10
C TYR A 291 -23.82 -25.15 -2.02
N VAL A 292 -22.50 -25.28 -2.26
CA VAL A 292 -21.96 -26.31 -3.17
C VAL A 292 -22.37 -27.72 -2.73
N GLU A 293 -22.16 -28.07 -1.47
CA GLU A 293 -22.52 -29.39 -0.96
C GLU A 293 -24.03 -29.63 -0.99
N MET A 294 -24.84 -28.64 -0.61
CA MET A 294 -26.31 -28.74 -0.70
C MET A 294 -26.77 -28.94 -2.15
N ARG A 295 -26.14 -28.27 -3.13
CA ARG A 295 -26.43 -28.47 -4.56
C ARG A 295 -26.07 -29.88 -5.02
N ARG A 296 -24.92 -30.40 -4.59
CA ARG A 296 -24.49 -31.77 -4.89
C ARG A 296 -25.45 -32.80 -4.29
N THR A 297 -25.87 -32.60 -3.05
CA THR A 297 -26.85 -33.47 -2.37
C THR A 297 -28.21 -33.40 -3.03
N ALA A 298 -28.70 -32.20 -3.38
CA ALA A 298 -29.94 -32.03 -4.13
C ALA A 298 -29.93 -32.78 -5.47
N ALA A 299 -28.81 -32.69 -6.21
CA ALA A 299 -28.63 -33.46 -7.44
C ALA A 299 -28.68 -34.96 -7.17
N ARG A 300 -27.89 -35.48 -6.21
CA ARG A 300 -27.86 -36.91 -5.80
C ARG A 300 -29.24 -37.45 -5.43
N LEU A 301 -29.99 -36.70 -4.62
CA LEU A 301 -31.33 -37.09 -4.19
C LEU A 301 -32.32 -37.16 -5.36
N LEU A 302 -32.22 -36.21 -6.30
CA LEU A 302 -33.04 -36.25 -7.51
C LEU A 302 -32.73 -37.50 -8.35
N ARG A 303 -31.44 -37.89 -8.47
CA ARG A 303 -31.04 -39.14 -9.16
C ARG A 303 -31.66 -40.38 -8.50
N SER A 304 -31.71 -40.40 -7.17
CA SER A 304 -32.35 -41.49 -6.42
C SER A 304 -33.89 -41.49 -6.50
N GLY A 305 -34.49 -40.72 -7.41
CA GLY A 305 -35.93 -40.67 -7.64
C GLY A 305 -36.72 -39.82 -6.64
N LYS A 306 -36.05 -39.03 -5.78
CA LYS A 306 -36.75 -38.19 -4.81
C LYS A 306 -37.36 -36.95 -5.49
N THR A 307 -38.54 -36.54 -5.03
CA THR A 307 -39.22 -35.36 -5.57
C THR A 307 -38.51 -34.07 -5.14
N LYS A 308 -38.64 -33.02 -5.96
CA LYS A 308 -38.05 -31.69 -5.68
C LYS A 308 -38.61 -31.06 -4.40
N THR A 309 -39.87 -31.35 -4.06
CA THR A 309 -40.51 -30.95 -2.80
C THR A 309 -39.84 -31.62 -1.61
N TYR A 310 -39.65 -32.94 -1.65
CA TYR A 310 -38.93 -33.69 -0.63
C TYR A 310 -37.50 -33.17 -0.42
N ILE A 311 -36.79 -32.89 -1.51
CA ILE A 311 -35.43 -32.32 -1.46
C ILE A 311 -35.42 -30.96 -0.76
N SER A 312 -36.42 -30.11 -1.03
CA SER A 312 -36.53 -28.78 -0.43
C SER A 312 -36.77 -28.83 1.08
N GLU A 313 -37.61 -29.77 1.52
CA GLU A 313 -37.91 -30.01 2.94
C GLU A 313 -36.69 -30.58 3.68
N LEU A 314 -36.03 -31.60 3.11
CA LEU A 314 -34.88 -32.26 3.72
C LEU A 314 -33.67 -31.31 3.88
N LEU A 315 -33.41 -30.49 2.86
CA LEU A 315 -32.30 -29.53 2.88
C LEU A 315 -32.65 -28.19 3.56
N GLN A 316 -33.88 -28.03 4.04
CA GLN A 316 -34.39 -26.80 4.66
C GLN A 316 -34.17 -25.55 3.80
N VAL A 317 -34.42 -25.67 2.49
CA VAL A 317 -34.31 -24.58 1.53
C VAL A 317 -35.59 -24.43 0.74
N SER A 318 -35.85 -23.23 0.20
CA SER A 318 -37.05 -23.03 -0.61
C SER A 318 -37.05 -23.90 -1.87
N TYR A 319 -38.23 -24.41 -2.26
CA TYR A 319 -38.43 -25.14 -3.50
C TYR A 319 -37.81 -24.43 -4.73
N ARG A 320 -37.94 -23.11 -4.78
CA ARG A 320 -37.40 -22.26 -5.85
C ARG A 320 -35.86 -22.28 -5.90
N SER A 321 -35.19 -22.47 -4.77
CA SER A 321 -33.73 -22.63 -4.71
C SER A 321 -33.31 -23.96 -5.30
N VAL A 322 -33.98 -25.06 -4.91
CA VAL A 322 -33.75 -26.40 -5.47
C VAL A 322 -33.94 -26.39 -6.99
N LEU A 323 -35.03 -25.79 -7.47
CA LEU A 323 -35.30 -25.68 -8.91
C LEU A 323 -34.19 -24.93 -9.65
N ARG A 324 -33.77 -23.77 -9.14
CA ARG A 324 -32.67 -22.97 -9.74
C ARG A 324 -31.35 -23.72 -9.74
N TRP A 325 -31.04 -24.47 -8.68
CA TRP A 325 -29.82 -25.26 -8.59
C TRP A 325 -29.79 -26.36 -9.65
N LEU A 326 -30.87 -27.13 -9.74
CA LEU A 326 -31.01 -28.23 -10.69
C LEU A 326 -31.02 -27.74 -12.14
N GLN A 327 -31.68 -26.61 -12.42
CA GLN A 327 -31.66 -25.98 -13.73
C GLN A 327 -30.26 -25.45 -14.09
N GLY A 328 -29.55 -24.86 -13.12
CA GLY A 328 -28.17 -24.42 -13.31
C GLY A 328 -27.23 -25.57 -13.69
N ILE A 329 -27.41 -26.75 -13.07
CA ILE A 329 -26.65 -27.96 -13.42
C ILE A 329 -26.94 -28.38 -14.86
N LYS A 330 -28.22 -28.41 -15.28
CA LYS A 330 -28.60 -28.72 -16.68
C LYS A 330 -27.93 -27.79 -17.67
N VAL A 331 -28.02 -26.48 -17.43
CA VAL A 331 -27.44 -25.46 -18.30
C VAL A 331 -25.92 -25.59 -18.36
N GLN A 332 -25.26 -25.83 -17.23
CA GLN A 332 -23.80 -25.98 -17.18
C GLN A 332 -23.32 -27.17 -18.02
N ALA A 333 -23.96 -28.33 -17.88
CA ALA A 333 -23.63 -29.52 -18.66
C ALA A 333 -23.98 -29.34 -20.15
N ALA A 334 -25.12 -28.70 -20.48
CA ALA A 334 -25.45 -28.37 -21.86
C ALA A 334 -24.39 -27.44 -22.51
N ILE A 335 -23.89 -26.44 -21.79
CA ILE A 335 -22.81 -25.55 -22.26
C ILE A 335 -21.52 -26.34 -22.49
N MET A 336 -21.13 -27.23 -21.56
CA MET A 336 -19.94 -28.07 -21.73
C MET A 336 -20.03 -28.92 -22.99
N HIS A 337 -21.13 -29.66 -23.17
CA HIS A 337 -21.32 -30.51 -24.34
C HIS A 337 -21.45 -29.71 -25.65
N LEU A 338 -22.11 -28.55 -25.65
CA LEU A 338 -22.14 -27.67 -26.82
C LEU A 338 -20.75 -27.13 -27.18
N SER A 339 -19.89 -26.86 -26.18
CA SER A 339 -18.51 -26.43 -26.43
C SER A 339 -17.64 -27.54 -27.02
N GLU A 340 -17.86 -28.80 -26.63
CA GLU A 340 -17.22 -29.98 -27.22
C GLU A 340 -17.73 -30.26 -28.63
N LEU A 341 -19.04 -30.16 -28.85
CA LEU A 341 -19.65 -30.27 -30.17
C LEU A 341 -19.12 -29.21 -31.12
N LYS A 342 -19.01 -27.95 -30.70
CA LYS A 342 -18.42 -26.88 -31.52
C LYS A 342 -17.03 -27.25 -32.03
N LYS A 343 -16.17 -27.82 -31.18
CA LYS A 343 -14.83 -28.29 -31.58
C LYS A 343 -14.88 -29.44 -32.61
N LEU A 344 -15.91 -30.29 -32.57
CA LEU A 344 -16.13 -31.36 -33.55
C LEU A 344 -16.68 -30.82 -34.88
N CYS A 345 -17.51 -29.76 -34.84
CA CYS A 345 -18.14 -29.13 -36.00
C CYS A 345 -17.20 -28.25 -36.83
N ASP A 346 -16.10 -27.77 -36.25
CA ASP A 346 -15.10 -26.96 -36.96
C ASP A 346 -14.34 -27.77 -38.06
N ASN A 347 -14.63 -29.08 -38.20
CA ASN A 347 -14.16 -29.93 -39.30
C ASN A 347 -15.24 -30.04 -40.40
N ALA A 348 -14.95 -29.50 -41.59
CA ALA A 348 -15.94 -29.08 -42.61
C ALA A 348 -16.84 -30.16 -43.24
N GLN A 349 -16.61 -31.46 -43.01
CA GLN A 349 -17.33 -32.53 -43.70
C GLN A 349 -18.69 -32.94 -43.08
N ASN A 350 -19.07 -32.45 -41.89
CA ASN A 350 -20.19 -33.02 -41.13
C ASN A 350 -21.20 -32.00 -40.56
N GLN A 351 -21.44 -30.86 -41.20
CA GLN A 351 -22.34 -29.83 -40.63
C GLN A 351 -23.79 -30.29 -40.40
N ILE A 352 -24.36 -31.08 -41.31
CA ILE A 352 -25.74 -31.61 -41.15
C ILE A 352 -25.80 -32.70 -40.08
N LEU A 353 -24.82 -33.61 -40.08
CA LEU A 353 -24.72 -34.67 -39.08
C LEU A 353 -24.47 -34.09 -37.67
N ALA A 354 -23.68 -33.03 -37.58
CA ALA A 354 -23.40 -32.29 -36.36
C ALA A 354 -24.66 -31.66 -35.75
N CYS A 355 -25.51 -31.01 -36.55
CA CYS A 355 -26.78 -30.44 -36.06
C CYS A 355 -27.73 -31.53 -35.54
N PHE A 356 -27.78 -32.69 -36.21
CA PHE A 356 -28.60 -33.82 -35.79
C PHE A 356 -28.08 -34.46 -34.50
N ILE A 357 -26.77 -34.71 -34.40
CA ILE A 357 -26.10 -35.23 -33.19
C ILE A 357 -26.28 -34.26 -32.01
N ALA A 358 -26.12 -32.94 -32.23
CA ALA A 358 -26.32 -31.94 -31.20
C ALA A 358 -27.76 -31.96 -30.65
N SER A 359 -28.76 -32.08 -31.53
CA SER A 359 -30.17 -32.18 -31.13
C SER A 359 -30.46 -33.45 -30.34
N LEU A 360 -29.90 -34.59 -30.75
CA LEU A 360 -30.06 -35.87 -30.07
C LEU A 360 -29.39 -35.86 -28.68
N ILE A 361 -28.20 -35.26 -28.56
CA ILE A 361 -27.49 -35.10 -27.28
C ILE A 361 -28.29 -34.24 -26.31
N VAL A 362 -28.91 -33.14 -26.76
CA VAL A 362 -29.76 -32.30 -25.89
C VAL A 362 -30.94 -33.11 -25.34
N ILE A 363 -31.58 -33.94 -26.17
CA ILE A 363 -32.69 -34.81 -25.75
C ILE A 363 -32.21 -35.86 -24.74
N ILE A 364 -31.11 -36.56 -25.04
CA ILE A 364 -30.54 -37.60 -24.16
C ILE A 364 -30.07 -37.00 -22.82
N LEU A 365 -29.49 -35.80 -22.84
CA LEU A 365 -29.13 -35.09 -21.61
C LEU A 365 -30.39 -34.69 -20.84
N ASP A 366 -31.47 -34.23 -21.48
CA ASP A 366 -32.66 -33.84 -20.73
C ASP A 366 -33.27 -35.00 -19.92
N GLU A 367 -33.20 -36.22 -20.47
CA GLU A 367 -33.63 -37.46 -19.83
C GLU A 367 -32.62 -37.99 -18.80
N HIS A 368 -31.31 -38.00 -19.10
CA HIS A 368 -30.33 -38.80 -18.34
C HIS A 368 -29.22 -38.00 -17.65
N ILE A 369 -29.17 -36.67 -17.75
CA ILE A 369 -28.10 -35.83 -17.14
C ILE A 369 -27.97 -35.98 -15.63
N TYR A 370 -29.04 -36.45 -14.97
CA TYR A 370 -29.02 -36.74 -13.56
C TYR A 370 -28.62 -38.18 -13.25
N ASP A 371 -28.27 -39.03 -14.21
CA ASP A 371 -27.92 -40.43 -13.92
C ASP A 371 -26.39 -40.67 -13.88
N PHE A 372 -25.56 -39.70 -14.31
CA PHE A 372 -24.10 -39.89 -14.52
C PHE A 372 -23.18 -39.21 -13.48
N ASN A 373 -22.06 -39.84 -13.09
CA ASN A 373 -20.98 -39.25 -12.30
C ASN A 373 -19.86 -38.59 -13.15
N GLU A 374 -19.02 -37.72 -12.55
CA GLU A 374 -17.84 -37.09 -13.22
C GLU A 374 -16.80 -38.12 -13.71
N SER A 375 -16.87 -39.36 -13.25
CA SER A 375 -15.96 -40.47 -13.56
C SER A 375 -16.54 -41.53 -14.50
N GLU A 376 -17.79 -41.37 -14.94
CA GLU A 376 -18.47 -42.33 -15.82
C GLU A 376 -18.50 -41.82 -17.27
N GLU A 377 -17.96 -42.62 -18.19
CA GLU A 377 -17.91 -42.27 -19.61
C GLU A 377 -19.18 -42.79 -20.30
N LEU A 378 -20.10 -41.87 -20.67
CA LEU A 378 -21.28 -42.23 -21.45
C LEU A 378 -20.90 -42.47 -22.92
N LYS A 379 -20.76 -43.74 -23.30
CA LYS A 379 -20.55 -44.15 -24.70
C LYS A 379 -21.87 -44.28 -25.44
N ILE A 380 -22.29 -43.22 -26.12
CA ILE A 380 -23.45 -43.26 -27.01
C ILE A 380 -23.00 -43.75 -28.40
N THR A 381 -23.37 -44.98 -28.75
CA THR A 381 -23.12 -45.52 -30.11
C THR A 381 -24.35 -45.30 -30.98
N ILE A 382 -24.30 -44.31 -31.86
CA ILE A 382 -25.39 -44.02 -32.80
C ILE A 382 -25.08 -44.72 -34.13
N LYS A 383 -25.89 -45.71 -34.51
CA LYS A 383 -25.82 -46.36 -35.83
C LYS A 383 -27.00 -45.89 -36.68
N PHE A 384 -26.72 -45.30 -37.83
CA PHE A 384 -27.75 -44.96 -38.82
C PHE A 384 -27.47 -45.67 -40.15
N LYS A 385 -28.55 -46.11 -40.82
CA LYS A 385 -28.51 -46.59 -42.21
C LYS A 385 -29.00 -45.45 -43.10
N LEU A 386 -28.10 -44.86 -43.87
CA LEU A 386 -28.46 -43.91 -44.91
C LEU A 386 -28.80 -44.69 -46.18
N LYS A 387 -30.08 -44.68 -46.59
CA LYS A 387 -30.44 -45.04 -47.96
C LYS A 387 -30.29 -43.79 -48.81
N VAL A 388 -29.23 -43.72 -49.61
CA VAL A 388 -29.10 -42.71 -50.66
C VAL A 388 -29.92 -43.21 -51.85
N PRO A 389 -30.96 -42.49 -52.30
CA PRO A 389 -31.62 -42.83 -53.55
C PRO A 389 -30.64 -42.61 -54.69
N ILE A 390 -30.33 -43.68 -55.43
CA ILE A 390 -29.56 -43.59 -56.68
C ILE A 390 -30.53 -42.96 -57.70
N GLN A 391 -30.16 -41.79 -58.25
CA GLN A 391 -30.83 -41.18 -59.39
C GLN A 391 -30.58 -41.99 -60.65
#